data_AF-A0A1V5NBC4-F1
#
_entry.id   AF-A0A1V5NBC4-F1
#
_cell.length_a   1.000
_cell.length_b   1.000
_cell.length_c   1.000
_cell.angle_alpha   90.00
_cell.angle_beta   90.00
_cell.angle_gamma   90.00
#
_symmetry.space_group_name_H-M   'P 1'
#
loop_
_entity.id
_entity.type
_entity.pdbx_description
1 polymer ?
#
loop_
_entity_poly.entity_id
_entity_poly.type
_entity_poly.pdbx_seq_one_letter_code
_entity_poly.pdbx_strand_id
1 'polypeptide(L)'
;MNGFNLVYLNARVCVHDIGILDEESGEFEIIDGIFGDNFICASMNMATWDISSTPYDNVVMDTVRGVLGFDVKADYPVPVRRFTDIDADCDVDIDDLAVMSFNWLRTDCGSENDYCDYADIDKDGEVNFEDYVFAASDWLKGGCQYACGSERRPRPGADFSGDCEVDIFDLQIAAEEWLKECDWLNYNCRGADMARDGVVNFEDFGEFANQMRVRP
;
A
#
# COMPACT_ATOMS: atom_id res chain seq x y z
N MET A 1 -0.33 -38.79 4.58
CA MET A 1 -1.00 -37.47 4.58
C MET A 1 -1.11 -37.06 3.13
N ASN A 2 -2.32 -36.88 2.62
CA ASN A 2 -2.50 -36.48 1.23
C ASN A 2 -2.32 -34.96 1.24
N GLY A 3 -1.21 -34.46 0.70
CA GLY A 3 -0.73 -33.07 0.84
C GLY A 3 -1.57 -32.00 0.15
N PHE A 4 -2.89 -32.18 0.10
CA PHE A 4 -3.83 -31.29 -0.57
C PHE A 4 -4.58 -30.48 0.51
N ASN A 5 -4.58 -29.15 0.39
CA ASN A 5 -5.09 -28.15 1.35
C ASN A 5 -4.21 -27.92 2.58
N LEU A 6 -2.91 -27.66 2.37
CA LEU A 6 -2.03 -27.24 3.45
C LEU A 6 -2.17 -25.72 3.66
N VAL A 7 -2.74 -25.34 4.80
CA VAL A 7 -2.69 -23.96 5.29
C VAL A 7 -1.53 -23.87 6.27
N TYR A 8 -0.52 -23.10 5.92
CA TYR A 8 0.65 -22.90 6.77
C TYR A 8 0.42 -21.66 7.65
N LEU A 9 0.09 -21.89 8.92
CA LEU A 9 -0.04 -20.82 9.90
C LEU A 9 1.35 -20.38 10.37
N ASN A 10 1.63 -19.08 10.32
CA ASN A 10 2.96 -18.51 10.62
C ASN A 10 4.09 -19.16 9.79
N ALA A 11 3.80 -19.48 8.53
CA ALA A 11 4.75 -20.10 7.63
C ALA A 11 5.99 -19.22 7.47
N ARG A 12 7.17 -19.77 7.75
CA ARG A 12 8.45 -19.14 7.45
C ARG A 12 9.03 -19.88 6.27
N VAL A 13 8.76 -19.39 5.07
CA VAL A 13 9.20 -20.04 3.84
C VAL A 13 10.42 -19.27 3.33
N CYS A 14 11.62 -19.81 3.57
CA CYS A 14 12.80 -19.40 2.81
C CYS A 14 12.87 -20.29 1.57
N VAL A 15 12.52 -19.72 0.42
CA VAL A 15 12.71 -20.38 -0.87
C VAL A 15 14.03 -19.88 -1.42
N HIS A 16 15.07 -20.72 -1.39
CA HIS A 16 16.35 -20.37 -1.99
C HIS A 16 16.28 -20.64 -3.49
N ASP A 17 16.09 -21.90 -3.87
CA ASP A 17 15.97 -22.34 -5.25
C ASP A 17 14.64 -23.08 -5.45
N ILE A 18 13.90 -22.76 -6.52
CA ILE A 18 12.77 -23.57 -6.98
C ILE A 18 13.24 -24.42 -8.14
N GLY A 19 13.40 -25.73 -7.89
CA GLY A 19 13.60 -26.69 -8.96
C GLY A 19 12.26 -27.10 -9.58
N ILE A 20 12.15 -27.00 -10.90
CA ILE A 20 11.05 -27.56 -11.68
C ILE A 20 11.55 -28.76 -12.48
N LEU A 21 10.71 -29.78 -12.61
CA LEU A 21 10.90 -30.84 -13.59
C LEU A 21 10.07 -30.46 -14.81
N ASP A 22 10.71 -30.19 -15.94
CA ASP A 22 10.01 -30.03 -17.20
C ASP A 22 9.50 -31.42 -17.63
N GLU A 23 8.17 -31.59 -17.68
CA GLU A 23 7.54 -32.87 -18.01
C GLU A 23 7.71 -33.26 -19.48
N GLU A 24 7.96 -32.30 -20.39
CA GLU A 24 8.15 -32.57 -21.82
C GLU A 24 9.57 -33.04 -22.10
N SER A 25 10.57 -32.38 -21.52
CA SER A 25 11.98 -32.74 -21.71
C SER A 25 12.49 -33.77 -20.70
N GLY A 26 11.86 -33.89 -19.54
CA GLY A 26 12.33 -34.70 -18.41
C GLY A 26 13.54 -34.11 -17.68
N GLU A 27 13.94 -32.88 -18.02
CA GLU A 27 15.09 -32.20 -17.43
C GLU A 27 14.69 -31.43 -16.16
N PHE A 28 15.63 -31.35 -15.23
CA PHE A 28 15.46 -30.58 -13.99
C PHE A 28 16.04 -29.19 -14.20
N GLU A 29 15.18 -28.17 -14.14
CA GLU A 29 15.58 -26.78 -14.28
C GLU A 29 15.47 -26.06 -12.93
N ILE A 30 16.46 -25.23 -12.62
CA ILE A 30 16.41 -24.37 -11.43
C ILE A 30 15.95 -22.99 -11.88
N ILE A 31 14.82 -22.55 -11.35
CA ILE A 31 14.37 -21.16 -11.49
C ILE A 31 15.13 -20.34 -10.44
N ASP A 32 16.33 -19.91 -10.81
CA ASP A 32 17.14 -18.97 -10.05
C ASP A 32 16.73 -17.53 -10.41
N GLY A 33 16.52 -16.66 -9.42
CA GLY A 33 16.14 -15.25 -9.64
C GLY A 33 14.88 -14.77 -8.88
N ILE A 34 13.95 -14.11 -9.60
CA ILE A 34 12.86 -13.28 -9.05
C ILE A 34 11.98 -13.98 -7.98
N PHE A 35 11.90 -15.31 -7.98
CA PHE A 35 11.11 -16.07 -7.01
C PHE A 35 11.90 -16.69 -5.85
N GLY A 36 13.24 -16.77 -5.94
CA GLY A 36 14.09 -17.28 -4.87
C GLY A 36 14.45 -16.18 -3.87
N ASP A 37 15.48 -15.40 -4.20
CA ASP A 37 16.04 -14.39 -3.28
C ASP A 37 15.10 -13.21 -2.99
N ASN A 38 14.29 -12.76 -3.96
CA ASN A 38 13.38 -11.63 -3.71
C ASN A 38 12.21 -12.01 -2.81
N PHE A 39 11.82 -13.28 -2.78
CA PHE A 39 10.77 -13.77 -1.89
C PHE A 39 11.26 -13.82 -0.44
N ILE A 40 12.53 -14.16 -0.24
CA ILE A 40 13.21 -14.05 1.05
C ILE A 40 13.26 -12.58 1.49
N CYS A 41 13.62 -11.65 0.59
CA CYS A 41 13.63 -10.22 0.90
C CYS A 41 12.23 -9.64 1.21
N ALA A 42 11.17 -10.22 0.64
CA ALA A 42 9.78 -9.80 0.88
C ALA A 42 9.18 -10.37 2.18
N SER A 43 9.84 -11.34 2.83
CA SER A 43 9.32 -12.05 4.03
C SER A 43 10.09 -11.74 5.31
N MET A 44 11.02 -10.78 5.27
CA MET A 44 11.76 -10.34 6.46
C MET A 44 11.92 -8.82 6.47
N ASN A 45 11.98 -8.23 7.66
CA ASN A 45 12.37 -6.84 7.77
C ASN A 45 13.87 -6.71 7.48
N MET A 46 14.19 -6.13 6.32
CA MET A 46 15.57 -5.94 5.85
C MET A 46 16.41 -5.01 6.72
N ALA A 47 15.79 -4.14 7.53
CA ALA A 47 16.50 -3.24 8.44
C ALA A 47 16.96 -3.96 9.72
N THR A 48 16.15 -4.90 10.21
CA THR A 48 16.42 -5.63 11.47
C THR A 48 16.87 -7.08 11.26
N TRP A 49 16.81 -7.57 10.02
CA TRP A 49 16.97 -8.99 9.67
C TRP A 49 15.99 -9.91 10.40
N ASP A 50 14.86 -9.37 10.88
CA ASP A 50 13.86 -10.12 11.61
C ASP A 50 12.89 -10.81 10.67
N ILE A 51 13.14 -12.11 10.47
CA ILE A 51 12.32 -13.02 9.67
C ILE A 51 10.92 -13.28 10.25
N SER A 52 10.60 -12.79 11.45
CA SER A 52 9.26 -12.88 12.03
C SER A 52 8.36 -11.69 11.70
N SER A 53 8.93 -10.63 11.11
CA SER A 53 8.25 -9.37 10.80
C SER A 53 7.87 -9.23 9.32
N THR A 54 7.55 -10.34 8.67
CA THR A 54 6.97 -10.39 7.31
C THR A 54 5.73 -9.49 7.18
N PRO A 55 5.48 -8.88 6.01
CA PRO A 55 4.24 -8.15 5.71
C PRO A 55 3.04 -9.08 5.49
N TYR A 56 3.21 -10.41 5.49
CA TYR A 56 2.13 -11.37 5.23
C TYR A 56 1.73 -12.15 6.48
N ASP A 57 0.43 -12.39 6.69
CA ASP A 57 -0.10 -13.30 7.70
C ASP A 57 -0.19 -14.74 7.19
N ASN A 58 -0.55 -14.92 5.91
CA ASN A 58 -0.68 -16.23 5.27
C ASN A 58 -0.07 -16.23 3.86
N VAL A 59 0.49 -17.37 3.46
CA VAL A 59 0.87 -17.68 2.08
C VAL A 59 0.14 -18.94 1.67
N VAL A 60 -0.61 -18.88 0.58
CA VAL A 60 -1.41 -19.99 0.06
C VAL A 60 -0.80 -20.47 -1.24
N MET A 61 -0.46 -21.76 -1.30
CA MET A 61 0.03 -22.41 -2.52
C MET A 61 -1.00 -23.45 -2.98
N ASP A 62 -1.74 -23.16 -4.04
CA ASP A 62 -2.63 -24.10 -4.71
C ASP A 62 -1.90 -24.71 -5.91
N THR A 63 -1.33 -25.90 -5.70
CA THR A 63 -0.56 -26.62 -6.72
C THR A 63 -1.43 -27.26 -7.81
N VAL A 64 -2.74 -27.39 -7.59
CA VAL A 64 -3.67 -27.92 -8.60
C VAL A 64 -4.03 -26.84 -9.61
N ARG A 65 -4.18 -25.60 -9.15
CA ARG A 65 -4.51 -24.44 -9.99
C ARG A 65 -3.29 -23.62 -10.39
N GLY A 66 -2.11 -23.92 -9.85
CA GLY A 66 -0.89 -23.14 -10.08
C GLY A 66 -0.99 -21.72 -9.50
N VAL A 67 -1.73 -21.55 -8.40
CA VAL A 67 -1.96 -20.22 -7.78
C VAL A 67 -1.11 -20.07 -6.54
N LEU A 68 -0.40 -18.93 -6.47
CA LEU A 68 0.29 -18.46 -5.28
C LEU A 68 -0.43 -17.20 -4.77
N GLY A 69 -0.93 -17.25 -3.54
CA GLY A 69 -1.64 -16.15 -2.89
C GLY A 69 -0.93 -15.66 -1.64
N PHE A 70 -1.06 -14.36 -1.38
CA PHE A 70 -0.50 -13.69 -0.21
C PHE A 70 -1.61 -12.97 0.54
N ASP A 71 -1.65 -13.16 1.85
CA ASP A 71 -2.53 -12.43 2.76
C ASP A 71 -1.69 -11.40 3.51
N VAL A 72 -1.88 -10.13 3.18
CA VAL A 72 -1.06 -9.01 3.68
C VAL A 72 -1.61 -8.54 5.03
N LYS A 73 -0.73 -8.33 6.01
CA LYS A 73 -1.07 -7.77 7.33
C LYS A 73 -1.76 -6.42 7.16
N ALA A 74 -2.71 -6.14 8.06
CA ALA A 74 -3.44 -4.86 8.08
C ALA A 74 -2.53 -3.62 8.15
N ASP A 75 -1.35 -3.76 8.76
CA ASP A 75 -0.33 -2.70 8.85
C ASP A 75 0.32 -2.34 7.49
N TYR A 76 0.09 -3.15 6.45
CA TYR A 76 0.54 -2.94 5.08
C TYR A 76 -0.67 -2.87 4.15
N PRO A 77 -1.48 -1.80 4.21
CA PRO A 77 -2.67 -1.70 3.38
C PRO A 77 -2.28 -1.74 1.90
N VAL A 78 -2.76 -2.77 1.19
CA VAL A 78 -2.69 -2.79 -0.27
C VAL A 78 -3.52 -1.61 -0.76
N PRO A 79 -2.98 -0.71 -1.60
CA PRO A 79 -3.78 0.34 -2.20
C PRO A 79 -4.95 -0.33 -2.90
N VAL A 80 -6.18 -0.03 -2.45
CA VAL A 80 -7.37 -0.50 -3.14
C VAL A 80 -7.40 0.25 -4.46
N ARG A 81 -6.80 -0.32 -5.52
CA ARG A 81 -7.06 0.14 -6.88
C ARG A 81 -8.52 -0.19 -7.15
N ARG A 82 -9.37 0.81 -7.04
CA ARG A 82 -10.74 0.74 -7.52
C ARG A 82 -10.65 1.00 -9.00
N PHE A 83 -11.03 0.01 -9.81
CA PHE A 83 -11.06 0.15 -11.26
C PHE A 83 -12.22 1.06 -11.73
N THR A 84 -13.01 1.56 -10.78
CA THR A 84 -14.16 2.46 -10.91
C THR A 84 -13.83 3.91 -10.59
N ASP A 85 -12.60 4.19 -10.13
CA ASP A 85 -11.97 5.52 -10.04
C ASP A 85 -11.34 5.82 -11.41
N ILE A 86 -12.15 6.42 -12.28
CA ILE A 86 -11.92 6.64 -13.70
C ILE A 86 -10.94 7.82 -13.89
N ASP A 87 -11.04 8.86 -13.07
CA ASP A 87 -10.20 10.06 -13.18
C ASP A 87 -8.91 10.01 -12.32
N ALA A 88 -8.75 8.93 -11.54
CA ALA A 88 -7.59 8.62 -10.70
C ALA A 88 -7.35 9.63 -9.57
N ASP A 89 -8.42 10.22 -9.05
CA ASP A 89 -8.42 11.09 -7.89
C ASP A 89 -8.65 10.35 -6.56
N CYS A 90 -8.82 9.02 -6.64
CA CYS A 90 -9.07 8.08 -5.55
C CYS A 90 -10.33 8.32 -4.71
N ASP A 91 -11.35 8.91 -5.31
CA ASP A 91 -12.73 8.60 -4.99
C ASP A 91 -13.54 8.11 -6.20
N VAL A 92 -14.85 8.05 -6.05
CA VAL A 92 -15.78 7.62 -7.09
C VAL A 92 -16.98 8.54 -6.97
N ASP A 93 -16.96 9.62 -7.74
CA ASP A 93 -17.89 10.72 -7.59
C ASP A 93 -18.38 11.30 -8.94
N ILE A 94 -18.82 12.56 -8.91
CA ILE A 94 -19.36 13.22 -10.09
C ILE A 94 -18.33 13.42 -11.20
N ASP A 95 -17.04 13.52 -10.86
CA ASP A 95 -15.97 13.72 -11.82
C ASP A 95 -15.69 12.42 -12.60
N ASP A 96 -15.74 11.24 -11.95
CA ASP A 96 -15.76 9.95 -12.65
C ASP A 96 -16.96 9.79 -13.57
N LEU A 97 -18.16 10.16 -13.07
CA LEU A 97 -19.37 10.08 -13.87
C LEU A 97 -19.30 11.03 -15.08
N ALA A 98 -18.58 12.15 -14.98
CA ALA A 98 -18.37 13.06 -16.09
C ALA A 98 -17.52 12.40 -17.20
N VAL A 99 -16.45 11.68 -16.84
CA VAL A 99 -15.64 10.92 -17.79
C VAL A 99 -16.45 9.80 -18.44
N MET A 100 -17.20 9.03 -17.65
CA MET A 100 -18.09 7.99 -18.17
C MET A 100 -19.16 8.58 -19.11
N SER A 101 -19.76 9.69 -18.75
CA SER A 101 -20.79 10.36 -19.57
C SER A 101 -20.22 10.87 -20.89
N PHE A 102 -18.96 11.30 -20.91
CA PHE A 102 -18.28 11.73 -22.14
C PHE A 102 -18.07 10.58 -23.12
N ASN A 103 -17.83 9.38 -22.59
CA ASN A 103 -17.58 8.17 -23.38
C ASN A 103 -18.81 7.26 -23.54
N TRP A 104 -19.98 7.66 -23.04
CA TRP A 104 -21.20 6.86 -23.06
C TRP A 104 -21.59 6.37 -24.45
N LEU A 105 -21.86 5.07 -24.59
CA LEU A 105 -22.19 4.36 -25.85
C LEU A 105 -21.11 4.40 -26.93
N ARG A 106 -19.86 4.68 -26.56
CA ARG A 106 -18.73 4.37 -27.45
C ARG A 106 -18.59 2.87 -27.59
N THR A 107 -18.18 2.42 -28.78
CA THR A 107 -17.98 1.00 -29.12
C THR A 107 -16.63 0.80 -29.81
N ASP A 108 -15.73 1.77 -29.65
CA ASP A 108 -14.39 1.81 -30.22
C ASP A 108 -13.33 1.80 -29.10
N CYS A 109 -13.66 1.23 -27.94
CA CYS A 109 -12.78 1.20 -26.77
C CYS A 109 -11.73 0.10 -26.93
N GLY A 110 -10.49 0.40 -26.57
CA GLY A 110 -9.39 -0.54 -26.62
C GLY A 110 -8.09 0.06 -26.07
N SER A 111 -7.00 -0.69 -26.15
CA SER A 111 -5.70 -0.25 -25.62
C SER A 111 -5.16 1.03 -26.28
N GLU A 112 -5.65 1.38 -27.47
CA GLU A 112 -5.25 2.59 -28.23
C GLU A 112 -5.86 3.88 -27.66
N ASN A 113 -6.93 3.79 -26.86
CA ASN A 113 -7.61 4.92 -26.22
C ASN A 113 -7.87 4.70 -24.72
N ASP A 114 -7.00 3.90 -24.08
CA ASP A 114 -7.09 3.56 -22.67
C ASP A 114 -8.46 3.00 -22.26
N TYR A 115 -9.09 2.21 -23.14
CA TYR A 115 -10.46 1.70 -22.94
C TYR A 115 -11.44 2.85 -22.72
N CYS A 116 -11.42 3.81 -23.65
CA CYS A 116 -12.24 5.02 -23.62
C CYS A 116 -12.01 5.86 -22.35
N ASP A 117 -10.76 6.23 -22.10
CA ASP A 117 -10.34 6.97 -20.90
C ASP A 117 -10.80 6.26 -19.61
N TYR A 118 -10.62 4.93 -19.58
CA TYR A 118 -11.02 4.02 -18.49
C TYR A 118 -12.53 3.89 -18.22
N ALA A 119 -13.38 4.45 -19.09
CA ALA A 119 -14.84 4.34 -18.96
C ALA A 119 -15.40 2.95 -19.34
N ASP A 120 -14.70 2.19 -20.18
CA ASP A 120 -14.95 0.76 -20.44
C ASP A 120 -14.22 -0.05 -19.36
N ILE A 121 -14.93 -0.29 -18.26
CA ILE A 121 -14.42 -0.82 -16.99
C ILE A 121 -14.19 -2.32 -17.09
N ASP A 122 -15.11 -3.05 -17.74
CA ASP A 122 -14.98 -4.50 -17.91
C ASP A 122 -14.17 -4.90 -19.16
N LYS A 123 -13.82 -3.91 -19.99
CA LYS A 123 -12.93 -4.00 -21.16
C LYS A 123 -13.52 -4.85 -22.28
N ASP A 124 -14.84 -4.81 -22.44
CA ASP A 124 -15.55 -5.53 -23.50
C ASP A 124 -15.53 -4.79 -24.87
N GLY A 125 -15.05 -3.55 -24.88
CA GLY A 125 -14.89 -2.72 -26.08
C GLY A 125 -15.97 -1.65 -26.26
N GLU A 126 -16.95 -1.58 -25.36
CA GLU A 126 -18.00 -0.56 -25.35
C GLU A 126 -18.20 0.06 -23.96
N VAL A 127 -18.79 1.26 -23.91
CA VAL A 127 -19.22 1.89 -22.65
C VAL A 127 -20.74 1.80 -22.57
N ASN A 128 -21.25 0.91 -21.72
CA ASN A 128 -22.66 0.56 -21.64
C ASN A 128 -23.18 0.50 -20.19
N PHE A 129 -24.32 -0.16 -19.98
CA PHE A 129 -24.93 -0.25 -18.65
C PHE A 129 -24.15 -1.16 -17.70
N GLU A 130 -23.41 -2.14 -18.20
CA GLU A 130 -22.57 -3.02 -17.42
C GLU A 130 -21.44 -2.21 -16.75
N ASP A 131 -20.78 -1.29 -17.46
CA ASP A 131 -19.81 -0.36 -16.87
C ASP A 131 -20.43 0.52 -15.80
N TYR A 132 -21.60 1.10 -16.11
CA TYR A 132 -22.32 1.94 -15.15
C TYR A 132 -22.66 1.17 -13.87
N VAL A 133 -22.97 -0.12 -13.95
CA VAL A 133 -23.22 -0.96 -12.78
C VAL A 133 -21.96 -1.07 -11.90
N PHE A 134 -20.78 -1.19 -12.50
CA PHE A 134 -19.52 -1.17 -11.75
C PHE A 134 -19.29 0.18 -11.07
N ALA A 135 -19.36 1.30 -11.81
CA ALA A 135 -19.20 2.64 -11.25
C ALA A 135 -20.19 2.92 -10.11
N ALA A 136 -21.48 2.62 -10.33
CA ALA A 136 -22.53 2.79 -9.33
C ALA A 136 -22.34 1.91 -8.09
N SER A 137 -21.74 0.71 -8.25
CA SER A 137 -21.46 -0.18 -7.12
C SER A 137 -20.46 0.43 -6.14
N ASP A 138 -19.59 1.31 -6.61
CA ASP A 138 -18.58 2.03 -5.85
C ASP A 138 -18.91 3.51 -5.62
N TRP A 139 -20.12 3.97 -5.96
CA TRP A 139 -20.51 5.38 -5.82
C TRP A 139 -20.28 5.93 -4.41
N LEU A 140 -19.60 7.08 -4.33
CA LEU A 140 -19.14 7.74 -3.09
C LEU A 140 -18.26 6.85 -2.21
N LYS A 141 -17.82 5.69 -2.70
CA LYS A 141 -16.72 4.99 -2.09
C LYS A 141 -15.48 5.69 -2.60
N GLY A 142 -14.75 6.25 -1.67
CA GLY A 142 -13.50 6.91 -2.00
C GLY A 142 -12.74 7.28 -0.76
N GLY A 143 -11.69 8.04 -0.99
CA GLY A 143 -10.72 8.44 0.01
C GLY A 143 -9.40 7.84 -0.38
N CYS A 144 -8.57 8.67 -1.00
CA CYS A 144 -7.15 8.42 -0.98
C CYS A 144 -6.73 8.28 0.50
N GLN A 145 -6.63 7.04 0.98
CA GLN A 145 -5.50 6.72 1.82
C GLN A 145 -4.27 6.78 0.91
N TYR A 146 -3.91 8.00 0.48
CA TYR A 146 -2.53 8.27 0.13
C TYR A 146 -1.75 7.79 1.35
N ALA A 147 -0.94 6.76 1.16
CA ALA A 147 -0.08 6.27 2.21
C ALA A 147 0.66 7.47 2.78
N CYS A 148 0.70 7.57 4.11
CA CYS A 148 1.48 8.60 4.79
C CYS A 148 2.87 8.71 4.19
N GLY A 149 3.31 9.91 3.80
CA GLY A 149 4.63 10.08 3.22
C GLY A 149 4.73 9.77 1.73
N SER A 150 3.60 9.53 1.05
CA SER A 150 3.54 9.59 -0.41
C SER A 150 3.78 11.01 -0.93
N GLU A 151 4.19 11.14 -2.21
CA GLU A 151 4.40 12.45 -2.86
C GLU A 151 3.15 13.34 -2.83
N ARG A 152 1.95 12.73 -2.92
CA ARG A 152 0.66 13.43 -2.90
C ARG A 152 0.13 13.72 -1.49
N ARG A 153 0.60 12.99 -0.46
CA ARG A 153 0.30 13.25 0.96
C ARG A 153 1.59 13.12 1.80
N PRO A 154 2.50 14.11 1.71
CA PRO A 154 3.73 14.09 2.49
C PRO A 154 3.38 14.11 3.98
N ARG A 155 4.17 13.36 4.76
CA ARG A 155 4.01 13.32 6.21
C ARG A 155 4.28 14.71 6.78
N PRO A 156 3.37 15.30 7.57
CA PRO A 156 3.65 16.54 8.29
C PRO A 156 4.94 16.40 9.11
N GLY A 157 5.74 17.44 9.20
CA GLY A 157 6.98 17.40 9.98
C GLY A 157 6.73 17.15 11.48
N ALA A 158 5.53 17.53 11.95
CA ALA A 158 5.09 17.38 13.33
C ALA A 158 4.23 16.13 13.61
N ASP A 159 4.04 15.24 12.62
CA ASP A 159 3.39 13.94 12.83
C ASP A 159 4.41 12.96 13.40
N PHE A 160 4.57 12.96 14.72
CA PHE A 160 5.53 12.11 15.42
C PHE A 160 5.01 10.69 15.64
N SER A 161 3.68 10.51 15.67
CA SER A 161 3.00 9.23 15.91
C SER A 161 2.95 8.32 14.67
N GLY A 162 2.93 8.91 13.47
CA GLY A 162 2.91 8.21 12.18
C GLY A 162 1.53 7.91 11.64
N ASP A 163 0.50 8.60 12.14
CA ASP A 163 -0.89 8.41 11.73
C ASP A 163 -1.37 9.42 10.68
N CYS A 164 -0.45 10.25 10.16
CA CYS A 164 -0.69 11.30 9.17
C CYS A 164 -1.50 12.50 9.65
N GLU A 165 -1.60 12.67 10.96
CA GLU A 165 -2.24 13.81 11.57
C GLU A 165 -1.25 14.51 12.50
N VAL A 166 -1.57 15.74 12.87
CA VAL A 166 -0.84 16.46 13.91
C VAL A 166 -1.86 16.83 14.95
N ASP A 167 -1.92 16.01 16.00
CA ASP A 167 -2.97 16.07 17.01
C ASP A 167 -2.42 15.94 18.45
N ILE A 168 -3.29 15.59 19.39
CA ILE A 168 -2.94 15.48 20.80
C ILE A 168 -1.93 14.36 21.08
N PHE A 169 -1.89 13.31 20.25
CA PHE A 169 -0.95 12.20 20.41
C PHE A 169 0.47 12.62 20.03
N ASP A 170 0.64 13.44 19.02
CA ASP A 170 1.94 14.04 18.68
C ASP A 170 2.38 15.03 19.75
N LEU A 171 1.44 15.83 20.28
CA LEU A 171 1.72 16.72 21.40
C LEU A 171 2.23 15.94 22.63
N GLN A 172 1.67 14.76 22.89
CA GLN A 172 2.15 13.90 23.98
C GLN A 172 3.61 13.51 23.75
N ILE A 173 3.98 13.11 22.52
CA ILE A 173 5.37 12.76 22.19
C ILE A 173 6.29 13.96 22.38
N ALA A 174 5.93 15.14 21.87
CA ALA A 174 6.71 16.36 22.06
C ALA A 174 6.89 16.71 23.55
N ALA A 175 5.84 16.55 24.36
CA ALA A 175 5.89 16.79 25.80
C ALA A 175 6.76 15.75 26.54
N GLU A 176 6.74 14.49 26.10
CA GLU A 176 7.61 13.44 26.65
C GLU A 176 9.09 13.73 26.38
N GLU A 177 9.41 14.38 25.27
CA GLU A 177 10.78 14.68 24.86
C GLU A 177 11.27 16.09 25.28
N TRP A 178 10.41 16.88 25.93
CA TRP A 178 10.68 18.26 26.31
C TRP A 178 11.98 18.44 27.11
N LEU A 179 12.85 19.33 26.63
CA LEU A 179 14.15 19.68 27.22
C LEU A 179 15.14 18.52 27.41
N LYS A 180 14.94 17.39 26.73
CA LYS A 180 15.95 16.32 26.68
C LYS A 180 17.07 16.68 25.71
N GLU A 181 18.23 16.07 25.91
CA GLU A 181 19.32 16.11 24.95
C GLU A 181 18.94 15.28 23.71
N CYS A 182 18.83 15.94 22.57
CA CYS A 182 18.47 15.35 21.29
C CYS A 182 19.71 15.23 20.41
N ASP A 183 19.81 14.10 19.72
CA ASP A 183 20.87 13.86 18.76
C ASP A 183 20.41 12.89 17.68
N TRP A 184 21.26 12.66 16.69
CA TRP A 184 20.94 11.72 15.63
C TRP A 184 20.75 10.27 16.11
N LEU A 185 21.28 9.89 17.28
CA LEU A 185 21.14 8.53 17.84
C LEU A 185 19.75 8.30 18.44
N ASN A 186 19.09 9.34 18.94
CA ASN A 186 17.70 9.28 19.39
C ASN A 186 16.70 9.86 18.38
N TYR A 187 17.11 9.93 17.11
CA TYR A 187 16.32 10.48 16.00
C TYR A 187 15.84 11.92 16.27
N ASN A 188 16.73 12.75 16.82
CA ASN A 188 16.44 14.10 17.29
C ASN A 188 15.18 14.12 18.16
N CYS A 189 15.18 13.29 19.20
CA CYS A 189 14.05 13.10 20.11
C CYS A 189 12.76 12.67 19.40
N ARG A 190 12.81 11.53 18.70
CA ARG A 190 11.68 10.99 17.92
C ARG A 190 11.15 11.97 16.84
N GLY A 191 12.00 12.90 16.39
CA GLY A 191 11.66 13.96 15.44
C GLY A 191 11.10 15.23 16.08
N ALA A 192 10.95 15.28 17.41
CA ALA A 192 10.38 16.43 18.10
C ALA A 192 11.33 17.63 18.19
N ASP A 193 12.66 17.45 18.03
CA ASP A 193 13.61 18.53 17.80
C ASP A 193 13.63 18.86 16.28
N MET A 194 12.66 19.69 15.90
CA MET A 194 12.37 20.07 14.52
C MET A 194 13.38 21.10 13.99
N ALA A 195 13.84 22.00 14.86
CA ALA A 195 14.89 22.97 14.56
C ALA A 195 16.28 22.32 14.41
N ARG A 196 16.44 21.10 14.95
CA ARG A 196 17.69 20.33 14.98
C ARG A 196 18.80 21.06 15.74
N ASP A 197 18.43 21.71 16.85
CA ASP A 197 19.35 22.46 17.70
C ASP A 197 19.85 21.63 18.91
N GLY A 198 19.38 20.39 19.04
CA GLY A 198 19.77 19.44 20.06
C GLY A 198 18.87 19.43 21.30
N VAL A 199 17.74 20.16 21.30
CA VAL A 199 16.81 20.17 22.43
C VAL A 199 15.39 20.56 22.02
N VAL A 200 14.40 19.72 22.38
CA VAL A 200 12.97 20.08 22.20
C VAL A 200 12.63 21.28 23.10
N ASN A 201 12.36 22.42 22.49
CA ASN A 201 12.09 23.68 23.17
C ASN A 201 10.94 24.48 22.53
N PHE A 202 10.80 25.76 22.89
CA PHE A 202 9.70 26.59 22.41
C PHE A 202 9.76 26.88 20.91
N GLU A 203 10.94 26.83 20.29
CA GLU A 203 11.09 26.95 18.85
C GLU A 203 10.40 25.78 18.14
N ASP A 204 10.70 24.53 18.55
CA ASP A 204 10.06 23.33 18.02
C ASP A 204 8.54 23.32 18.27
N PHE A 205 8.13 23.72 19.48
CA PHE A 205 6.70 23.82 19.79
C PHE A 205 5.98 24.84 18.90
N GLY A 206 6.67 25.93 18.52
CA GLY A 206 6.16 26.90 17.56
C GLY A 206 5.93 26.27 16.18
N GLU A 207 6.86 25.44 15.70
CA GLU A 207 6.71 24.70 14.44
C GLU A 207 5.59 23.66 14.51
N PHE A 208 5.50 22.92 15.62
CA PHE A 208 4.42 21.96 15.89
C PHE A 208 3.04 22.63 15.84
N ALA A 209 2.87 23.75 16.56
CA ALA A 209 1.61 24.45 16.65
C ALA A 209 1.10 24.99 15.30
N ASN A 210 2.01 25.28 14.36
CA ASN A 210 1.64 25.69 12.99
C ASN A 210 1.04 24.55 12.16
N GLN A 211 1.30 23.29 12.52
CA GLN A 211 0.83 22.11 11.81
C GLN A 211 -0.35 21.43 12.52
N MET A 212 -0.51 21.67 13.82
CA MET A 212 -1.57 21.08 14.63
C MET A 212 -2.95 21.45 14.09
N ARG A 213 -3.75 20.42 13.78
CA ARG A 213 -5.13 20.61 13.33
C ARG A 213 -6.07 20.35 14.50
N VAL A 214 -6.77 21.39 14.94
CA VAL A 214 -7.90 21.20 15.85
C VAL A 214 -9.08 20.70 15.01
N ARG A 215 -9.34 19.39 15.06
CA ARG A 215 -10.57 18.83 14.50
C ARG A 215 -11.77 19.46 15.24
N PRO A 216 -12.75 20.07 14.53
CA PRO A 216 -13.96 20.62 15.15
C PRO A 216 -14.88 19.53 15.71
#